data_AF-A0A3R8RCJ1-F1
#
_entry.id   AF-A0A3R8RCJ1-F1
#
_cell.length_a   1.000
_cell.length_b   1.000
_cell.length_c   1.000
_cell.angle_alpha   90.00
_cell.angle_beta   90.00
_cell.angle_gamma   90.00
#
_symmetry.space_group_name_H-M   'P 1'
#
loop_
_entity.id
_entity.type
_entity.pdbx_description
1 polymer ?
#
loop_
_entity_poly.entity_id
_entity_poly.type
_entity_poly.pdbx_seq_one_letter_code
_entity_poly.pdbx_strand_id
1 'polypeptide(L)'
;MRILKICLLSILITQLTSCKSVSKAIGNPDVYLYKDQAHLMNGTYFVDPYSTNGEFKLLTEIFDLKEAENVEKVEFNFLDNEHLQINYTDGLRKFSKVIEGKMKNGAFRYDYKNLPIGIPFILFAYNFKVHHIALGNDDNIIITEYEYVHTQNFINGFNENTVENRYYFDRQLK
;
A
#
# COMPACT_ATOMS: atom_id res chain seq x y z
N MET A 1 43.72 26.44 -6.97
CA MET A 1 42.23 26.50 -6.95
C MET A 1 41.51 25.92 -8.18
N ARG A 2 42.20 25.33 -9.19
CA ARG A 2 41.54 24.72 -10.36
C ARG A 2 41.02 23.29 -10.11
N ILE A 3 41.74 22.50 -9.32
CA ILE A 3 41.41 21.09 -9.05
C ILE A 3 40.13 20.95 -8.20
N LEU A 4 39.92 21.84 -7.23
CA LEU A 4 38.73 21.84 -6.36
C LEU A 4 37.42 22.07 -7.14
N LYS A 5 37.46 22.90 -8.19
CA LYS A 5 36.29 23.17 -9.05
C LYS A 5 35.92 21.97 -9.92
N ILE A 6 36.89 21.16 -10.33
CA ILE A 6 36.66 19.96 -11.14
C ILE A 6 36.02 18.85 -10.29
N CYS A 7 36.46 18.68 -9.04
CA CYS A 7 35.85 17.71 -8.11
C CYS A 7 34.40 18.06 -7.74
N LEU A 8 34.08 19.34 -7.58
CA LEU A 8 32.70 19.78 -7.31
C LEU A 8 31.77 19.54 -8.50
N LEU A 9 32.28 19.68 -9.73
CA LEU A 9 31.50 19.44 -10.94
C LEU A 9 31.20 17.93 -11.12
N SER A 10 32.15 17.05 -10.82
CA SER A 10 31.94 15.60 -10.89
C SER A 10 31.00 15.05 -9.81
N ILE A 11 30.97 15.64 -8.61
CA ILE A 11 29.99 15.30 -7.56
C ILE A 11 28.57 15.77 -7.94
N LEU A 12 28.45 16.91 -8.64
CA LEU A 12 27.15 17.42 -9.10
C LEU A 12 26.57 16.58 -10.26
N ILE A 13 27.44 16.05 -11.13
CA ILE A 13 27.04 15.19 -12.26
C ILE A 13 26.58 13.81 -11.77
N THR A 14 27.22 13.23 -10.75
CA THR A 14 26.80 11.93 -10.18
C THR A 14 25.49 12.01 -9.40
N GLN A 15 25.13 13.19 -8.88
CA GLN A 15 23.82 13.43 -8.24
C GLN A 15 22.67 13.54 -9.27
N LEU A 16 22.95 13.99 -10.50
CA LEU A 16 21.96 14.12 -11.57
C LEU A 16 21.69 12.82 -12.34
N THR A 17 22.63 11.86 -12.31
CA THR A 17 22.44 10.52 -12.92
C THR A 17 21.81 9.50 -11.96
N SER A 18 21.50 9.89 -10.73
CA SER A 18 20.67 9.09 -9.83
C SER A 18 19.18 9.22 -10.23
N CYS A 19 18.87 8.88 -11.47
CA CYS A 19 17.56 8.34 -11.79
C CYS A 19 17.48 7.00 -11.05
N LYS A 20 17.06 7.06 -9.78
CA LYS A 20 16.49 5.89 -9.10
C LYS A 20 15.28 5.47 -9.92
N SER A 21 15.50 4.62 -10.91
CA SER A 21 14.47 3.86 -11.60
C SER A 21 13.89 2.87 -10.58
N VAL A 22 13.08 3.37 -9.65
CA VAL A 22 12.14 2.52 -8.91
C VAL A 22 10.88 2.41 -9.76
N SER A 23 11.09 1.90 -10.97
CA SER A 23 10.05 1.22 -11.74
C SER A 23 10.18 -0.25 -11.32
N LYS A 24 9.64 -0.61 -10.15
CA LYS A 24 9.14 -1.97 -10.01
C LYS A 24 8.06 -2.07 -11.08
N ALA A 25 8.39 -2.76 -12.16
CA ALA A 25 7.42 -3.07 -13.19
C ALA A 25 6.26 -3.77 -12.48
N ILE A 26 5.09 -3.16 -12.60
CA ILE A 26 3.83 -3.82 -12.32
C ILE A 26 3.86 -5.12 -13.12
N GLY A 27 3.95 -6.25 -12.44
CA GLY A 27 3.93 -7.57 -13.06
C GLY A 27 2.49 -8.02 -13.25
N ASN A 28 2.26 -8.95 -14.18
CA ASN A 28 1.02 -9.73 -14.19
C ASN A 28 0.78 -10.27 -12.76
N PRO A 29 -0.39 -10.03 -12.16
CA PRO A 29 -1.68 -9.76 -12.82
C PRO A 29 -2.17 -8.29 -12.79
N ASP A 30 -1.34 -7.33 -12.44
CA ASP A 30 -1.77 -5.94 -12.18
C ASP A 30 -1.82 -5.08 -13.48
N VAL A 31 -2.85 -4.25 -13.61
CA VAL A 31 -3.04 -3.25 -14.67
C VAL A 31 -2.44 -1.91 -14.25
N TYR A 32 -1.65 -1.29 -15.13
CA TYR A 32 -1.10 0.03 -14.88
C TYR A 32 -2.14 1.14 -15.12
N LEU A 33 -2.56 1.84 -14.06
CA LEU A 33 -3.42 3.01 -14.13
C LEU A 33 -2.65 4.33 -14.12
N TYR A 34 -3.05 5.27 -14.99
CA TYR A 34 -2.53 6.65 -14.93
C TYR A 34 -3.10 7.42 -13.74
N LYS A 35 -2.49 8.59 -13.44
CA LYS A 35 -2.77 9.36 -12.21
C LYS A 35 -4.25 9.70 -12.02
N ASP A 36 -5.00 9.90 -13.09
CA ASP A 36 -6.41 10.32 -13.15
C ASP A 36 -7.40 9.15 -13.36
N GLN A 37 -6.89 7.92 -13.39
CA GLN A 37 -7.68 6.72 -13.67
C GLN A 37 -8.06 5.92 -12.42
N ALA A 38 -7.90 6.49 -11.22
CA ALA A 38 -8.26 5.82 -9.97
C ALA A 38 -9.71 5.33 -9.96
N HIS A 39 -10.62 6.10 -10.56
CA HIS A 39 -12.04 5.77 -10.69
C HIS A 39 -12.33 4.45 -11.43
N LEU A 40 -11.39 3.91 -12.22
CA LEU A 40 -11.54 2.61 -12.89
C LEU A 40 -11.53 1.44 -11.89
N MET A 41 -11.00 1.66 -10.68
CA MET A 41 -11.09 0.72 -9.57
C MET A 41 -12.40 0.86 -8.77
N ASN A 42 -13.33 1.75 -9.15
CA ASN A 42 -14.61 1.84 -8.47
C ASN A 42 -15.44 0.58 -8.72
N GLY A 43 -16.08 0.06 -7.67
CA GLY A 43 -16.90 -1.13 -7.78
C GLY A 43 -17.26 -1.75 -6.44
N THR A 44 -18.13 -2.76 -6.49
CA THR A 44 -18.41 -3.63 -5.36
C THR A 44 -17.60 -4.91 -5.55
N TYR A 45 -16.88 -5.31 -4.51
CA TYR A 45 -16.01 -6.47 -4.54
C TYR A 45 -16.40 -7.45 -3.45
N PHE A 46 -16.28 -8.74 -3.76
CA PHE A 46 -16.52 -9.81 -2.81
C PHE A 46 -15.35 -9.91 -1.83
N VAL A 47 -15.71 -10.16 -0.59
CA VAL A 47 -14.79 -10.59 0.45
C VAL A 47 -15.00 -12.08 0.61
N ASP A 48 -13.97 -12.88 0.38
CA ASP A 48 -14.07 -14.32 0.63
C ASP A 48 -13.65 -14.62 2.09
N PRO A 49 -14.57 -15.10 2.94
CA PRO A 49 -14.23 -15.46 4.32
C PRO A 49 -13.42 -16.75 4.43
N TYR A 50 -13.29 -17.55 3.36
CA TYR A 50 -12.66 -18.87 3.33
C TYR A 50 -11.39 -18.94 2.47
N SER A 51 -11.22 -18.02 1.51
CA SER A 51 -9.97 -17.82 0.76
C SER A 51 -9.00 -16.96 1.57
N THR A 52 -8.11 -17.65 2.28
CA THR A 52 -6.93 -17.12 2.99
C THR A 52 -7.20 -16.40 4.32
N ASN A 53 -6.52 -16.87 5.36
CA ASN A 53 -6.41 -16.26 6.71
C ASN A 53 -5.92 -14.78 6.73
N GLY A 54 -5.73 -14.15 5.57
CA GLY A 54 -5.14 -12.83 5.43
C GLY A 54 -6.08 -11.74 4.89
N GLU A 55 -7.07 -12.05 4.04
CA GLU A 55 -8.04 -11.04 3.55
C GLU A 55 -8.89 -10.47 4.69
N PHE A 56 -9.27 -11.34 5.62
CA PHE A 56 -9.98 -10.98 6.84
C PHE A 56 -9.16 -10.08 7.79
N LYS A 57 -7.86 -10.39 7.94
CA LYS A 57 -6.89 -9.58 8.70
C LYS A 57 -6.69 -8.22 8.05
N LEU A 58 -6.73 -8.18 6.73
CA LEU A 58 -6.62 -6.96 5.97
C LEU A 58 -7.80 -6.03 6.23
N LEU A 59 -9.03 -6.54 6.11
CA LEU A 59 -10.23 -5.77 6.38
C LEU A 59 -10.24 -5.17 7.79
N THR A 60 -9.84 -5.95 8.80
CA THR A 60 -9.74 -5.48 10.18
C THR A 60 -8.57 -4.52 10.43
N GLU A 61 -7.39 -4.73 9.85
CA GLU A 61 -6.19 -3.90 10.07
C GLU A 61 -6.11 -2.65 9.19
N ILE A 62 -6.52 -2.74 7.93
CA ILE A 62 -6.43 -1.67 6.94
C ILE A 62 -7.62 -0.71 7.07
N PHE A 63 -8.83 -1.26 7.11
CA PHE A 63 -10.03 -0.44 7.08
C PHE A 63 -10.59 -0.18 8.48
N ASP A 64 -10.01 -0.76 9.54
CA ASP A 64 -10.48 -0.63 10.94
C ASP A 64 -11.95 -1.03 11.07
N LEU A 65 -12.33 -2.10 10.38
CA LEU A 65 -13.71 -2.59 10.36
C LEU A 65 -13.98 -3.33 11.67
N LYS A 66 -14.82 -2.76 12.53
CA LYS A 66 -15.40 -3.50 13.65
C LYS A 66 -16.35 -4.56 13.07
N GLU A 67 -16.28 -5.79 13.59
CA GLU A 67 -17.20 -6.90 13.23
C GLU A 67 -17.11 -7.32 11.75
N ALA A 68 -15.89 -7.34 11.18
CA ALA A 68 -15.65 -7.72 9.79
C ALA A 68 -16.06 -9.16 9.41
N GLU A 69 -16.38 -10.02 10.38
CA GLU A 69 -16.65 -11.47 10.20
C GLU A 69 -17.84 -11.75 9.29
N ASN A 70 -18.78 -10.79 9.22
CA ASN A 70 -20.00 -10.91 8.43
C ASN A 70 -19.96 -10.07 7.14
N VAL A 71 -18.80 -9.50 6.80
CA VAL A 71 -18.69 -8.65 5.61
C VAL A 71 -18.50 -9.54 4.39
N GLU A 72 -19.54 -9.65 3.57
CA GLU A 72 -19.48 -10.39 2.30
C GLU A 72 -18.97 -9.52 1.14
N LYS A 73 -19.14 -8.20 1.24
CA LYS A 73 -18.87 -7.25 0.16
C LYS A 73 -18.36 -5.92 0.67
N VAL A 74 -17.47 -5.33 -0.12
CA VAL A 74 -16.94 -3.99 0.10
C VAL A 74 -17.06 -3.19 -1.18
N GLU A 75 -17.57 -1.96 -1.06
CA GLU A 75 -17.64 -1.00 -2.15
C GLU A 75 -16.45 -0.03 -2.06
N PHE A 76 -15.71 0.09 -3.16
CA PHE A 76 -14.62 1.04 -3.32
C PHE A 76 -15.12 2.18 -4.20
N ASN A 77 -15.00 3.40 -3.69
CA ASN A 77 -15.38 4.62 -4.38
C ASN A 77 -14.27 5.66 -4.24
N PHE A 78 -13.43 5.78 -5.27
CA PHE A 78 -12.43 6.83 -5.38
C PHE A 78 -13.13 8.17 -5.63
N LEU A 79 -13.08 9.05 -4.63
CA LEU A 79 -13.63 10.41 -4.70
C LEU A 79 -12.72 11.30 -5.56
N ASP A 80 -11.41 11.06 -5.46
CA ASP A 80 -10.36 11.64 -6.29
C ASP A 80 -9.11 10.72 -6.26
N ASN A 81 -7.96 11.23 -6.68
CA ASN A 81 -6.70 10.46 -6.76
C ASN A 81 -5.94 10.35 -5.42
N GLU A 82 -6.47 10.96 -4.37
CA GLU A 82 -5.90 11.04 -3.02
C GLU A 82 -6.86 10.48 -1.96
N HIS A 83 -8.16 10.36 -2.26
CA HIS A 83 -9.19 9.91 -1.33
C HIS A 83 -9.98 8.72 -1.85
N LEU A 84 -9.89 7.61 -1.13
CA LEU A 84 -10.68 6.41 -1.35
C LEU A 84 -11.75 6.29 -0.27
N GLN A 85 -13.01 6.34 -0.65
CA GLN A 85 -14.12 5.99 0.23
C GLN A 85 -14.41 4.50 0.12
N ILE A 86 -14.59 3.86 1.28
CA ILE A 86 -14.95 2.46 1.38
C ILE A 86 -16.23 2.33 2.17
N ASN A 87 -17.19 1.63 1.58
CA ASN A 87 -18.48 1.34 2.19
C ASN A 87 -18.66 -0.16 2.32
N TYR A 88 -19.26 -0.60 3.42
CA TYR A 88 -19.53 -2.01 3.67
C TYR A 88 -20.70 -2.17 4.64
N THR A 89 -21.20 -3.40 4.76
CA THR A 89 -22.24 -3.77 5.72
C THR A 89 -21.86 -5.05 6.45
N ASP A 90 -22.19 -5.13 7.73
CA ASP A 90 -22.09 -6.34 8.56
C ASP A 90 -23.40 -7.17 8.55
N GLY A 91 -24.35 -6.82 7.67
CA GLY A 91 -25.70 -7.39 7.60
C GLY A 91 -26.77 -6.63 8.41
N LEU A 92 -26.37 -5.82 9.38
CA LEU A 92 -27.28 -5.04 10.24
C LEU A 92 -27.09 -3.53 10.09
N ARG A 93 -25.84 -3.11 9.93
CA ARG A 93 -25.38 -1.72 9.90
C ARG A 93 -24.58 -1.48 8.64
N LYS A 94 -24.63 -0.23 8.20
CA LYS A 94 -23.80 0.27 7.10
C LYS A 94 -22.72 1.15 7.68
N PHE A 95 -21.53 1.02 7.13
CA PHE A 95 -20.36 1.76 7.54
C PHE A 95 -19.70 2.40 6.32
N SER A 96 -19.03 3.52 6.56
CA SER A 96 -18.31 4.27 5.54
C SER A 96 -17.04 4.85 6.15
N LYS A 97 -15.93 4.75 5.45
CA LYS A 97 -14.64 5.32 5.85
C LYS A 97 -13.95 5.92 4.65
N VAL A 98 -13.30 7.07 4.84
CA VAL A 98 -12.44 7.68 3.82
C VAL A 98 -10.99 7.44 4.21
N ILE A 99 -10.19 6.98 3.25
CA ILE A 99 -8.75 6.77 3.38
C ILE A 99 -8.02 7.76 2.50
N GLU A 100 -7.07 8.46 3.12
CA GLU A 100 -6.12 9.32 2.43
C GLU A 100 -4.92 8.51 1.92
N GLY A 101 -4.55 8.76 0.67
CA GLY A 101 -3.46 8.11 -0.02
C GLY A 101 -3.05 8.89 -1.25
N LYS A 102 -2.48 8.21 -2.25
CA LYS A 102 -2.11 8.80 -3.53
C LYS A 102 -1.95 7.75 -4.62
N MET A 103 -2.36 8.07 -5.83
CA MET A 103 -1.98 7.30 -7.01
C MET A 103 -0.47 7.42 -7.27
N LYS A 104 0.23 6.28 -7.28
CA LYS A 104 1.65 6.20 -7.62
C LYS A 104 1.94 4.86 -8.29
N ASN A 105 2.62 4.91 -9.44
CA ASN A 105 3.04 3.72 -10.18
C ASN A 105 1.88 2.74 -10.43
N GLY A 106 0.79 3.20 -11.06
CA GLY A 106 -0.34 2.34 -11.42
C GLY A 106 -1.29 1.93 -10.30
N ALA A 107 -0.96 2.20 -9.04
CA ALA A 107 -1.74 1.79 -7.88
C ALA A 107 -2.06 2.96 -6.95
N PHE A 108 -3.17 2.87 -6.22
CA PHE A 108 -3.42 3.74 -5.09
C PHE A 108 -2.62 3.25 -3.89
N ARG A 109 -1.73 4.11 -3.39
CA ARG A 109 -0.88 3.83 -2.24
C ARG A 109 -1.39 4.59 -1.02
N TYR A 110 -1.60 3.90 0.08
CA TYR A 110 -1.78 4.54 1.38
C TYR A 110 -0.83 3.91 2.41
N ASP A 111 -0.30 4.78 3.28
CA ASP A 111 0.75 4.44 4.23
C ASP A 111 0.12 4.29 5.63
N TYR A 112 0.11 3.08 6.19
CA TYR A 112 -0.36 2.82 7.54
C TYR A 112 0.78 3.00 8.54
N LYS A 113 0.73 4.11 9.29
CA LYS A 113 1.76 4.42 10.30
C LYS A 113 1.44 3.70 11.61
N ASN A 114 2.19 2.66 11.93
CA ASN A 114 2.21 2.10 13.27
C ASN A 114 3.09 2.95 14.20
N LEU A 115 2.67 3.04 15.47
CA LEU A 115 3.44 3.67 16.54
C LEU A 115 4.77 2.91 16.76
N PRO A 116 5.87 3.60 17.10
CA PRO A 116 7.13 2.93 17.41
C PRO A 116 6.97 2.00 18.62
N ILE A 117 7.44 0.75 18.49
CA ILE A 117 7.47 -0.22 19.58
C ILE A 117 8.93 -0.37 20.01
N GLY A 118 9.31 0.29 21.11
CA GLY A 118 10.67 0.22 21.65
C GLY A 118 11.00 1.31 22.67
N ILE A 119 11.97 1.04 23.54
CA ILE A 119 12.51 2.03 24.49
C ILE A 119 13.49 2.94 23.72
N PRO A 120 13.39 4.29 23.82
CA PRO A 120 14.08 5.22 22.93
C PRO A 120 15.63 5.21 22.88
N PHE A 121 16.29 4.29 23.57
CA PHE A 121 17.74 4.30 23.73
C PHE A 121 18.41 2.93 23.51
N ILE A 122 17.65 1.84 23.31
CA ILE A 122 18.22 0.48 23.35
C ILE A 122 17.97 -0.27 22.04
N LEU A 123 16.73 -0.26 21.53
CA LEU A 123 16.29 -0.97 20.33
C LEU A 123 15.07 -0.23 19.76
N PHE A 124 15.18 0.29 18.54
CA PHE A 124 14.01 0.80 17.82
C PHE A 124 13.64 -0.16 16.71
N ALA A 125 12.42 -0.67 16.78
CA ALA A 125 11.74 -1.30 15.65
C ALA A 125 10.68 -0.33 15.13
N TYR A 126 10.83 0.10 13.88
CA TYR A 126 9.74 0.78 13.17
C TYR A 126 9.10 -0.22 12.22
N ASN A 127 7.83 -0.52 12.45
CA ASN A 127 7.03 -1.30 11.52
C ASN A 127 6.27 -0.30 10.65
N PHE A 128 6.63 -0.21 9.38
CA PHE A 128 5.90 0.61 8.41
C PHE A 128 5.13 -0.32 7.49
N LYS A 129 3.81 -0.18 7.48
CA LYS A 129 2.94 -0.94 6.59
C LYS A 129 2.49 -0.04 5.45
N VAL A 130 2.69 -0.48 4.22
CA VAL A 130 2.24 0.21 3.01
C VAL A 130 1.32 -0.69 2.26
N HIS A 131 0.24 -0.14 1.76
CA HIS A 131 -0.72 -0.91 0.98
C HIS A 131 -0.88 -0.27 -0.39
N HIS A 132 -0.76 -1.11 -1.41
CA HIS A 132 -0.98 -0.76 -2.80
C HIS A 132 -2.28 -1.42 -3.24
N ILE A 133 -3.21 -0.63 -3.75
CA ILE A 133 -4.48 -1.08 -4.31
C ILE A 133 -4.39 -0.87 -5.82
N ALA A 134 -4.39 -1.97 -6.57
CA ALA A 134 -4.27 -1.97 -8.02
C ALA A 134 -5.49 -2.65 -8.65
N LEU A 135 -5.79 -2.28 -9.89
CA LEU A 135 -6.71 -3.03 -10.74
C LEU A 135 -5.96 -4.25 -11.28
N GLY A 136 -6.54 -5.43 -11.21
CA GLY A 136 -6.02 -6.62 -11.88
C GLY A 136 -6.59 -6.80 -13.28
N ASN A 137 -5.94 -7.65 -14.07
CA ASN A 137 -6.32 -7.93 -15.46
C ASN A 137 -7.73 -8.56 -15.58
N ASP A 138 -8.17 -9.28 -14.54
CA ASP A 138 -9.46 -9.98 -14.51
C ASP A 138 -10.58 -9.10 -13.91
N ASP A 139 -10.40 -7.77 -13.95
CA ASP A 139 -11.31 -6.77 -13.39
C ASP A 139 -11.52 -6.88 -11.86
N ASN A 140 -10.61 -7.59 -11.18
CA ASN A 140 -10.52 -7.67 -9.73
C ASN A 140 -9.69 -6.52 -9.14
N ILE A 141 -9.80 -6.29 -7.83
CA ILE A 141 -8.84 -5.46 -7.09
C ILE A 141 -7.78 -6.36 -6.48
N ILE A 142 -6.53 -5.94 -6.61
CA ILE A 142 -5.38 -6.58 -5.99
C ILE A 142 -4.86 -5.63 -4.92
N ILE A 143 -4.87 -6.06 -3.67
CA ILE A 143 -4.24 -5.32 -2.58
C ILE A 143 -2.92 -6.00 -2.23
N THR A 144 -1.83 -5.24 -2.25
CA THR A 144 -0.51 -5.71 -1.82
C THR A 144 -0.09 -4.97 -0.57
N GLU A 145 0.10 -5.70 0.53
CA GLU A 145 0.70 -5.20 1.77
C GLU A 145 2.22 -5.40 1.72
N TYR A 146 2.95 -4.33 1.97
CA TYR A 146 4.38 -4.34 2.24
C TYR A 146 4.59 -3.97 3.71
N GLU A 147 5.07 -4.94 4.50
CA GLU A 147 5.53 -4.67 5.87
C GLU A 147 7.05 -4.49 5.84
N TYR A 148 7.48 -3.28 6.17
CA TYR A 148 8.89 -2.93 6.36
C TYR A 148 9.19 -2.94 7.84
N VAL A 149 9.95 -3.94 8.29
CA VAL A 149 10.47 -3.98 9.65
C VAL A 149 11.87 -3.38 9.64
N HIS A 150 11.98 -2.16 10.17
CA HIS A 150 13.27 -1.50 10.35
C HIS A 150 13.76 -1.73 11.77
N THR A 151 14.78 -2.56 11.94
CA THR A 151 15.45 -2.75 13.25
C THR A 151 16.79 -2.02 13.27
N GLN A 152 16.98 -1.18 14.28
CA GLN A 152 18.26 -0.53 14.54
C GLN A 152 18.85 -1.05 15.84
N ASN A 153 19.94 -1.80 15.74
CA ASN A 153 20.75 -2.23 16.88
C ASN A 153 22.08 -1.48 16.87
N PHE A 154 22.51 -0.97 18.03
CA PHE A 154 23.77 -0.23 18.19
C PHE A 154 25.04 -0.99 17.74
N ILE A 155 24.97 -2.32 17.55
CA ILE A 155 26.12 -3.19 17.33
C ILE A 155 26.14 -3.83 15.92
N ASN A 156 24.99 -4.05 15.27
CA ASN A 156 24.90 -4.92 14.08
C ASN A 156 24.35 -4.26 12.80
N GLY A 157 24.23 -2.93 12.73
CA GLY A 157 23.76 -2.25 11.53
C GLY A 157 22.27 -2.45 11.26
N PHE A 158 21.82 -2.02 10.08
CA PHE A 158 20.42 -2.00 9.66
C PHE A 158 19.99 -3.34 9.05
N ASN A 159 18.89 -3.91 9.53
CA ASN A 159 18.20 -5.00 8.85
C ASN A 159 16.81 -4.53 8.39
N GLU A 160 16.53 -4.75 7.10
CA GLU A 160 15.25 -4.50 6.46
C GLU A 160 14.68 -5.84 5.99
N ASN A 161 13.57 -6.26 6.60
CA ASN A 161 12.76 -7.36 6.07
C ASN A 161 11.53 -6.75 5.40
N THR A 162 11.26 -7.18 4.17
CA THR A 162 10.02 -6.87 3.46
C THR A 162 9.17 -8.12 3.41
N VAL A 163 8.01 -8.10 4.07
CA VAL A 163 6.97 -9.11 3.87
C VAL A 163 6.00 -8.57 2.84
N GLU A 164 5.74 -9.36 1.79
CA GLU A 164 4.77 -9.04 0.74
C GLU A 164 3.59 -10.01 0.85
N ASN A 165 2.42 -9.50 1.23
CA ASN A 165 1.17 -10.24 1.19
C ASN A 165 0.28 -9.68 0.09
N ARG A 166 -0.33 -10.55 -0.71
CA ARG A 166 -1.26 -10.16 -1.79
C ARG A 166 -2.63 -10.75 -1.58
N TYR A 167 -3.64 -9.96 -1.92
CA TYR A 167 -5.04 -10.22 -1.64
C TYR A 167 -5.86 -9.88 -2.88
N TYR A 168 -6.83 -10.73 -3.21
CA TYR A 168 -7.57 -10.63 -4.46
C TYR A 168 -9.05 -10.50 -4.15
N PHE A 169 -9.65 -9.42 -4.65
CA PHE A 169 -11.05 -9.10 -4.43
C PHE A 169 -11.77 -9.12 -5.77
N ASP A 170 -12.57 -10.15 -6.01
CA ASP A 170 -13.31 -10.28 -7.26
C ASP A 170 -14.43 -9.25 -7.34
N ARG A 171 -14.56 -8.59 -8.50
CA ARG A 171 -15.61 -7.60 -8.70
C ARG A 171 -16.96 -8.28 -8.92
N GLN A 172 -17.99 -7.74 -8.29
CA GLN A 172 -19.37 -8.10 -8.60
C GLN A 172 -19.74 -7.57 -10.00
N LEU A 173 -19.89 -8.50 -10.94
CA LEU A 173 -20.45 -8.21 -12.26
C LEU A 173 -21.93 -7.79 -12.11
N LYS A 174 -22.33 -6.76 -12.86
CA LYS A 174 -23.71 -6.26 -12.91
C LYS A 174 -24.64 -7.19 -13.68
#